data_AF-A0A673IKY9-F1
#
_entry.id   AF-A0A673IKY9-F1
#
_cell.length_a   1.000
_cell.length_b   1.000
_cell.length_c   1.000
_cell.angle_alpha   90.00
_cell.angle_beta   90.00
_cell.angle_gamma   90.00
#
_symmetry.space_group_name_H-M   'P 1'
#
loop_
_entity.id
_entity.type
_entity.pdbx_description
1 polymer ?
#
loop_
_entity_poly.entity_id
_entity_poly.type
_entity_poly.pdbx_seq_one_letter_code
_entity_poly.pdbx_strand_id
1 'polypeptide(L)'
;VKNTLNPVWQLFTIPVRALCNGDYDRSIKVEVYDWDRDGSHDFIGEFTTSYRELSRGQSQFNVYEVVNPKKKLKKRRYINSGTVTLLSFLVEAEHTFLDYIKAGTQIHFTVAIDFTASNGNPSQSTSLHYMNPYQMNAYAMAHPKEHQILYTLKFYIQMNNDIYLVKCKVL
;
A
#
# COMPACT_ATOMS: atom_id res chain seq x y z
N VAL A 1 -8.02 -17.33 -12.25
CA VAL A 1 -8.78 -17.52 -13.51
C VAL A 1 -9.25 -18.97 -13.51
N LYS A 2 -10.52 -19.26 -13.83
CA LYS A 2 -11.06 -20.63 -13.71
C LYS A 2 -11.01 -21.37 -15.05
N ASN A 3 -10.61 -22.65 -15.02
CA ASN A 3 -10.78 -23.64 -16.09
C ASN A 3 -10.29 -23.21 -17.49
N THR A 4 -9.05 -22.74 -17.61
CA THR A 4 -8.47 -22.39 -18.92
C THR A 4 -6.98 -22.70 -18.96
N LEU A 5 -6.51 -23.16 -20.12
CA LEU A 5 -5.07 -23.34 -20.43
C LEU A 5 -4.43 -22.06 -20.98
N ASN A 6 -5.24 -21.03 -21.28
CA ASN A 6 -4.81 -19.73 -21.77
C ASN A 6 -5.41 -18.63 -20.89
N PRO A 7 -5.00 -18.51 -19.62
CA PRO A 7 -5.54 -17.52 -18.71
C PRO A 7 -5.11 -16.11 -19.14
N VAL A 8 -6.06 -15.18 -19.10
CA VAL A 8 -5.78 -13.74 -19.13
C VAL A 8 -6.05 -13.20 -17.73
N TRP A 9 -5.01 -12.71 -17.06
CA TRP A 9 -5.13 -12.09 -15.74
C TRP A 9 -5.66 -10.67 -15.85
N GLN A 10 -6.42 -10.26 -14.83
CA GLN A 10 -6.85 -8.86 -14.69
C GLN A 10 -5.63 -7.97 -14.43
N LEU A 11 -5.74 -6.71 -14.84
CA LEU A 11 -4.73 -5.69 -14.52
C LEU A 11 -4.59 -5.55 -13.01
N PHE A 12 -3.35 -5.35 -12.58
CA PHE A 12 -3.01 -5.13 -11.18
C PHE A 12 -1.90 -4.08 -11.10
N THR A 13 -1.82 -3.41 -9.96
CA THR A 13 -0.83 -2.36 -9.69
C THR A 13 0.07 -2.80 -8.55
N ILE A 14 1.39 -2.64 -8.73
CA ILE A 14 2.39 -2.88 -7.69
C ILE A 14 3.25 -1.62 -7.58
N PRO A 15 3.43 -1.05 -6.38
CA PRO A 15 4.37 0.05 -6.19
C PRO A 15 5.78 -0.37 -6.63
N VAL A 16 6.47 0.48 -7.40
CA VAL A 16 7.83 0.18 -7.91
C VAL A 16 8.81 -0.13 -6.77
N ARG A 17 8.64 0.51 -5.61
CA ARG A 17 9.41 0.21 -4.40
C ARG A 17 9.19 -1.22 -3.91
N ALA A 18 7.95 -1.72 -3.93
CA ALA A 18 7.64 -3.09 -3.54
C ALA A 18 8.13 -4.10 -4.58
N LEU A 19 8.04 -3.77 -5.88
CA LEU A 19 8.43 -4.64 -6.97
C LEU A 19 9.95 -4.84 -7.05
N CYS A 20 10.73 -3.75 -6.97
CA CYS A 20 12.16 -3.80 -7.21
C CYS A 20 13.02 -2.87 -6.32
N ASN A 21 12.42 -2.24 -5.30
CA ASN A 21 13.10 -1.32 -4.37
C ASN A 21 13.84 -0.16 -5.06
N GLY A 22 13.35 0.29 -6.23
CA GLY A 22 13.96 1.36 -7.02
C GLY A 22 15.14 0.92 -7.89
N ASP A 23 15.57 -0.34 -7.81
CA ASP A 23 16.57 -0.90 -8.71
C ASP A 23 15.86 -1.53 -9.92
N TYR A 24 15.91 -0.87 -11.07
CA TYR A 24 15.16 -1.29 -12.27
C TYR A 24 15.75 -2.52 -12.96
N ASP A 25 16.99 -2.87 -12.64
CA ASP A 25 17.71 -4.03 -13.19
C ASP A 25 17.64 -5.24 -12.26
N ARG A 26 17.06 -5.07 -11.06
CA ARG A 26 16.82 -6.17 -10.12
C ARG A 26 15.97 -7.26 -10.77
N SER A 27 16.45 -8.51 -10.62
CA SER A 27 15.72 -9.69 -11.07
C SER A 27 14.44 -9.88 -10.26
N ILE A 28 13.33 -9.99 -10.98
CA ILE A 28 11.98 -10.26 -10.49
C ILE A 28 11.65 -11.69 -10.90
N LYS A 29 11.34 -12.54 -9.93
CA LYS A 29 10.91 -13.91 -10.18
C LYS A 29 9.39 -13.99 -10.19
N VAL A 30 8.84 -14.55 -11.25
CA VAL A 30 7.40 -14.80 -11.39
C VAL A 30 7.18 -16.29 -11.30
N GLU A 31 6.31 -16.69 -10.39
CA GLU A 31 5.92 -18.08 -10.18
C GLU A 31 4.46 -18.27 -10.59
N VAL A 32 4.19 -19.34 -11.33
CA VAL A 32 2.85 -19.67 -11.82
C VAL A 32 2.39 -20.94 -11.12
N TYR A 33 1.20 -20.87 -10.55
CA TYR A 33 0.56 -21.96 -9.81
C TYR A 33 -0.80 -22.28 -10.42
N ASP A 34 -1.16 -23.56 -10.42
CA ASP A 34 -2.53 -24.00 -10.55
C ASP A 34 -3.21 -23.88 -9.18
N TRP A 35 -4.40 -23.31 -9.13
CA TRP A 35 -5.07 -23.03 -7.87
C TRP A 35 -6.01 -24.18 -7.51
N ASP A 36 -5.71 -24.86 -6.41
CA ASP A 36 -6.57 -25.89 -5.82
C ASP A 36 -7.36 -25.38 -4.60
N ARG A 37 -8.61 -25.83 -4.47
CA ARG A 37 -9.53 -25.37 -3.42
C ARG A 37 -9.10 -25.75 -2.01
N ASP A 38 -8.33 -26.82 -1.88
CA ASP A 38 -7.81 -27.34 -0.61
C ASP A 38 -6.51 -26.64 -0.16
N GLY A 39 -6.00 -25.69 -0.95
CA GLY A 39 -4.77 -24.97 -0.69
C GLY A 39 -3.50 -25.67 -1.17
N SER A 40 -3.61 -26.88 -1.74
CA SER A 40 -2.47 -27.66 -2.24
C SER A 40 -2.04 -27.26 -3.66
N HIS A 41 -1.92 -25.96 -3.90
CA HIS A 41 -1.69 -25.38 -5.22
C HIS A 41 -0.49 -26.00 -5.96
N ASP A 42 -0.75 -26.53 -7.15
CA ASP A 42 0.27 -27.18 -7.97
C ASP A 42 1.20 -26.16 -8.64
N PHE A 43 2.50 -26.28 -8.38
CA PHE A 43 3.49 -25.43 -9.02
C PHE A 43 3.65 -25.77 -10.52
N ILE A 44 3.27 -24.84 -11.39
CA ILE A 44 3.36 -24.99 -12.85
C ILE A 44 4.79 -24.73 -13.29
N GLY A 45 5.40 -23.62 -12.86
CA GLY A 45 6.79 -23.26 -13.16
C GLY A 45 7.08 -21.78 -12.84
N GLU A 46 8.29 -21.35 -13.16
CA GLU A 46 8.79 -19.99 -12.90
C GLU A 46 9.55 -19.43 -14.09
N PHE A 47 9.67 -18.10 -14.13
CA PHE A 47 10.59 -17.36 -14.99
C PHE A 47 11.10 -16.12 -14.25
N THR A 48 12.16 -15.51 -14.80
CA THR A 48 12.75 -14.27 -14.26
C THR A 48 12.70 -13.16 -15.30
N THR A 49 12.47 -11.93 -14.85
CA THR A 49 12.54 -10.72 -15.67
C THR A 49 13.04 -9.54 -14.82
N SER A 50 12.91 -8.31 -15.30
CA SER A 50 13.20 -7.09 -14.55
C SER A 50 12.20 -6.00 -14.88
N TYR A 51 12.13 -4.96 -14.05
CA TYR A 51 11.32 -3.78 -14.36
C TYR A 51 11.76 -3.16 -15.69
N ARG A 52 13.08 -3.12 -15.97
CA ARG A 52 13.62 -2.60 -17.23
C ARG A 52 13.12 -3.39 -18.45
N GLU A 53 12.99 -4.70 -18.35
CA GLU A 53 12.43 -5.52 -19.43
C GLU A 53 10.93 -5.31 -19.60
N LEU A 54 10.18 -5.36 -18.49
CA LEU A 54 8.73 -5.16 -18.49
C LEU A 54 8.35 -3.77 -19.05
N SER A 55 9.13 -2.74 -18.70
CA SER A 55 8.91 -1.36 -19.16
C SER A 55 9.11 -1.14 -20.67
N ARG A 56 9.65 -2.14 -21.40
CA ARG A 56 9.63 -2.13 -22.88
C ARG A 56 8.24 -2.37 -23.47
N GLY A 57 7.25 -2.73 -22.62
CA GLY A 57 5.86 -2.89 -23.02
C GLY A 57 5.59 -4.19 -23.78
N GLN A 58 4.43 -4.27 -24.41
CA GLN A 58 4.04 -5.45 -25.19
C GLN A 58 4.97 -5.59 -26.42
N SER A 59 5.76 -6.67 -26.46
CA SER A 59 6.61 -6.99 -27.59
C SER A 59 6.97 -8.47 -27.60
N GLN A 60 7.57 -8.93 -28.71
CA GLN A 60 8.12 -10.29 -28.83
C GLN A 60 9.19 -10.61 -27.77
N PHE A 61 9.78 -9.59 -27.13
CA PHE A 61 10.79 -9.76 -26.10
C PHE A 61 10.20 -9.99 -24.70
N ASN A 62 8.90 -9.72 -24.50
CA ASN A 62 8.20 -9.92 -23.23
C ASN A 62 7.28 -11.15 -23.31
N VAL A 63 7.83 -12.23 -23.86
CA VAL A 63 7.26 -13.58 -23.88
C VAL A 63 8.21 -14.49 -23.12
N TYR A 64 7.73 -15.09 -22.03
CA TYR A 64 8.55 -15.84 -21.09
C TYR A 64 8.16 -17.31 -21.06
N GLU A 65 9.12 -18.21 -21.21
CA GLU A 65 8.90 -19.63 -21.03
C GLU A 65 8.74 -19.97 -19.54
N VAL A 66 7.65 -20.65 -19.18
CA VAL A 66 7.40 -21.06 -17.79
C VAL A 66 8.07 -22.40 -17.54
N VAL A 67 9.12 -22.41 -16.73
CA VAL A 67 9.95 -23.60 -16.52
C VAL A 67 9.77 -24.14 -15.11
N ASN A 68 9.46 -25.43 -14.97
CA ASN A 68 9.45 -26.12 -13.69
C ASN A 68 10.80 -26.82 -13.49
N PRO A 69 11.65 -26.38 -12.54
CA PRO A 69 12.96 -26.98 -12.33
C PRO A 69 12.88 -28.46 -11.98
N LYS A 70 11.88 -28.87 -11.18
CA LYS A 70 11.68 -30.27 -10.79
C LYS A 70 11.29 -31.15 -11.99
N LYS A 71 10.43 -30.66 -12.90
CA LYS A 71 10.09 -31.40 -14.13
C LYS A 71 11.28 -31.45 -15.09
N LYS A 72 12.04 -30.36 -15.23
CA LYS A 72 13.24 -30.29 -16.08
C LYS A 72 14.32 -31.31 -15.67
N LEU A 73 14.51 -31.51 -14.36
CA LEU A 73 15.43 -32.52 -13.84
C LEU A 73 14.94 -33.97 -14.08
N LYS A 74 13.62 -34.21 -14.02
CA LYS A 74 13.04 -35.57 -14.12
C LYS A 74 12.72 -36.02 -15.54
N LYS A 75 12.40 -35.10 -16.45
CA LYS A 75 11.88 -35.42 -17.79
C LYS A 75 12.83 -34.89 -18.86
N ARG A 76 13.57 -35.78 -19.52
CA ARG A 76 14.58 -35.44 -20.53
C ARG A 76 14.05 -34.66 -21.75
N ARG A 77 12.77 -34.81 -22.10
CA ARG A 77 12.10 -34.09 -23.20
C ARG A 77 11.28 -32.87 -22.74
N TYR A 78 11.35 -32.51 -21.46
CA TYR A 78 10.65 -31.34 -20.95
C TYR A 78 11.34 -30.05 -21.42
N ILE A 79 10.57 -29.15 -22.01
CA ILE A 79 11.04 -27.84 -22.46
C ILE A 79 10.50 -26.78 -21.50
N ASN A 80 9.17 -26.58 -21.50
CA ASN A 80 8.47 -25.64 -20.64
C ASN A 80 7.05 -26.19 -20.30
N SER A 81 6.32 -25.47 -19.43
CA SER A 81 4.94 -25.74 -19.06
C SER A 81 3.98 -24.72 -19.68
N GLY A 82 4.38 -24.09 -20.79
CA GLY A 82 3.68 -22.98 -21.43
C GLY A 82 4.51 -21.69 -21.44
N THR A 83 3.87 -20.61 -21.88
CA THR A 83 4.49 -19.28 -21.96
C THR A 83 3.57 -18.23 -21.32
N VAL A 84 4.17 -17.15 -20.81
CA VAL A 84 3.47 -15.96 -20.32
C VAL A 84 3.86 -14.78 -21.21
N THR A 85 2.86 -14.06 -21.72
CA THR A 85 3.08 -12.87 -22.55
C THR A 85 2.59 -11.64 -21.81
N LEU A 86 3.42 -10.60 -21.75
CA LEU A 86 3.03 -9.31 -21.21
C LEU A 86 2.08 -8.60 -22.18
N LEU A 87 0.82 -8.40 -21.77
CA LEU A 87 -0.19 -7.74 -22.60
C LEU A 87 -0.21 -6.22 -22.43
N SER A 88 0.09 -5.72 -21.24
CA SER A 88 0.08 -4.29 -20.93
C SER A 88 1.05 -3.97 -19.80
N PHE A 89 1.66 -2.80 -19.86
CA PHE A 89 2.52 -2.25 -18.82
C PHE A 89 2.33 -0.73 -18.79
N LEU A 90 1.90 -0.21 -17.65
CA LEU A 90 1.68 1.21 -17.44
C LEU A 90 2.44 1.65 -16.19
N VAL A 91 3.09 2.81 -16.28
CA VAL A 91 3.75 3.46 -15.15
C VAL A 91 3.00 4.74 -14.86
N GLU A 92 2.37 4.80 -13.69
CA GLU A 92 1.69 5.99 -13.20
C GLU A 92 2.55 6.63 -12.12
N ALA A 93 2.72 7.95 -12.22
CA ALA A 93 3.36 8.71 -11.16
C ALA A 93 2.33 8.96 -10.05
N GLU A 94 2.51 8.34 -8.89
CA GLU A 94 1.76 8.69 -7.68
C GLU A 94 2.51 9.77 -6.90
N HIS A 95 1.81 10.87 -6.61
CA HIS A 95 2.33 11.93 -5.76
C HIS A 95 2.31 11.50 -4.29
N THR A 96 3.46 11.59 -3.63
CA THR A 96 3.55 11.35 -2.20
C THR A 96 2.98 12.54 -1.43
N PHE A 97 2.57 12.32 -0.18
CA PHE A 97 2.17 13.40 0.72
C PHE A 97 3.20 14.55 0.78
N LEU A 98 4.49 14.21 0.79
CA LEU A 98 5.57 15.20 0.81
C LEU A 98 5.60 16.04 -0.48
N ASP A 99 5.25 15.46 -1.62
CA ASP A 99 5.20 16.19 -2.90
C ASP A 99 4.14 17.29 -2.86
N TYR A 100 2.99 17.02 -2.25
CA TYR A 100 1.96 18.04 -2.03
C TYR A 100 2.48 19.18 -1.16
N ILE A 101 3.17 18.88 -0.05
CA ILE A 101 3.76 19.90 0.84
C ILE A 101 4.81 20.73 0.10
N LYS A 102 5.73 20.08 -0.63
CA LYS A 102 6.77 20.76 -1.42
C LYS A 102 6.18 21.61 -2.55
N ALA A 103 5.05 21.19 -3.13
CA ALA A 103 4.32 21.94 -4.14
C ALA A 103 3.51 23.13 -3.56
N GLY A 104 3.60 23.40 -2.26
CA GLY A 104 2.97 24.55 -1.61
C GLY A 104 1.62 24.25 -0.96
N THR A 105 1.23 22.98 -0.83
CA THR A 105 0.01 22.62 -0.08
C THR A 105 0.21 22.95 1.39
N GLN A 106 -0.68 23.78 1.93
CA GLN A 106 -0.68 24.15 3.35
C GLN A 106 -1.65 23.26 4.13
N ILE A 107 -1.23 22.86 5.33
CA ILE A 107 -2.09 22.13 6.27
C ILE A 107 -2.51 23.10 7.37
N HIS A 108 -3.79 23.44 7.40
CA HIS A 108 -4.35 24.27 8.46
C HIS A 108 -4.81 23.39 9.63
N PHE A 109 -4.20 23.62 10.79
CA PHE A 109 -4.64 23.00 12.04
C PHE A 109 -5.70 23.87 12.71
N THR A 110 -6.87 23.31 12.97
CA THR A 110 -7.97 23.99 13.68
C THR A 110 -8.37 23.18 14.89
N VAL A 111 -8.52 23.87 16.04
CA VAL A 111 -9.02 23.28 17.29
C VAL A 111 -10.30 23.98 17.66
N ALA A 112 -11.33 23.20 17.97
CA ALA A 112 -12.56 23.68 18.60
C ALA A 112 -12.64 23.12 20.01
N ILE A 113 -12.87 23.99 20.99
CA ILE A 113 -13.04 23.62 22.39
C ILE A 113 -14.53 23.58 22.70
N ASP A 114 -14.97 22.48 23.31
CA ASP A 114 -16.36 22.27 23.70
C ASP A 114 -16.65 22.98 25.03
N PHE A 115 -17.45 24.05 24.97
CA PHE A 115 -17.92 24.82 26.13
C PHE A 115 -19.38 24.52 26.50
N THR A 116 -19.89 23.33 26.17
CA THR A 116 -21.23 22.90 26.58
C THR A 116 -21.35 22.70 28.10
N ALA A 117 -22.55 22.92 28.63
CA ALA A 117 -22.83 22.88 30.08
C ALA A 117 -22.57 21.51 30.74
N SER A 118 -22.56 20.42 29.97
CA SER A 118 -22.21 19.07 30.45
C SER A 118 -20.78 18.95 31.00
N ASN A 119 -19.89 19.89 30.65
CA ASN A 119 -18.52 19.93 31.18
C ASN A 119 -18.44 20.41 32.64
N GLY A 120 -19.55 20.82 33.24
CA GLY A 120 -19.62 21.34 34.60
C GLY A 120 -19.07 22.76 34.74
N ASN A 121 -19.26 23.36 35.92
CA ASN A 121 -18.79 24.71 36.20
C ASN A 121 -17.24 24.72 36.34
N PRO A 122 -16.49 25.54 35.58
CA PRO A 122 -15.03 25.60 35.63
C PRO A 122 -14.42 25.92 37.00
N SER A 123 -15.19 26.45 37.94
CA SER A 123 -14.75 26.67 39.33
C SER A 123 -14.80 25.41 40.20
N GLN A 124 -15.42 24.33 39.73
CA GLN A 124 -15.53 23.06 40.46
C GLN A 124 -14.45 22.09 40.02
N SER A 125 -13.81 21.40 40.98
CA SER A 125 -12.73 20.44 40.73
C SER A 125 -13.13 19.24 39.87
N THR A 126 -14.43 18.99 39.71
CA THR A 126 -15.00 17.93 38.86
C THR A 126 -15.19 18.34 37.40
N SER A 127 -15.07 19.63 37.07
CA SER A 127 -15.24 20.12 35.70
C SER A 127 -14.06 19.73 34.81
N LEU A 128 -14.36 19.38 33.55
CA LEU A 128 -13.33 19.12 32.54
C LEU A 128 -12.54 20.38 32.17
N HIS A 129 -13.08 21.56 32.46
CA HIS A 129 -12.44 22.87 32.29
C HIS A 129 -11.74 23.38 33.56
N TYR A 130 -11.79 22.63 34.67
CA TYR A 130 -11.24 23.08 35.94
C TYR A 130 -9.74 23.38 35.88
N MET A 131 -9.34 24.62 36.12
CA MET A 131 -7.93 25.03 36.12
C MET A 131 -7.30 24.75 37.49
N ASN A 132 -6.72 23.56 37.65
CA ASN A 132 -5.96 23.20 38.84
C ASN A 132 -4.56 23.86 38.80
N PRO A 133 -4.09 24.55 39.87
CA PRO A 133 -2.77 25.20 39.91
C PRO A 133 -1.58 24.23 39.82
N TYR A 134 -1.79 22.93 40.04
CA TYR A 134 -0.74 21.90 40.04
C TYR A 134 -0.85 20.90 38.88
N GLN A 135 -1.97 20.86 38.16
CA GLN A 135 -2.20 19.88 37.10
C GLN A 135 -3.05 20.46 35.96
N MET A 136 -2.69 20.17 34.71
CA MET A 136 -3.50 20.57 33.55
C MET A 136 -4.85 19.84 33.51
N ASN A 137 -5.89 20.53 33.04
CA ASN A 137 -7.22 19.95 32.83
C ASN A 137 -7.28 19.06 31.58
N ALA A 138 -8.38 18.35 31.35
CA ALA A 138 -8.48 17.37 30.26
C ALA A 138 -8.26 17.99 28.86
N TYR A 139 -8.76 19.22 28.65
CA TYR A 139 -8.55 19.96 27.39
C TYR A 139 -7.12 20.48 27.26
N ALA A 140 -6.51 20.94 28.36
CA ALA A 140 -5.14 21.41 28.39
C ALA A 140 -4.11 20.27 28.29
N MET A 141 -4.43 19.09 28.82
CA MET A 141 -3.63 17.87 28.60
C MET A 141 -3.73 17.36 27.17
N ALA A 142 -4.79 17.73 26.45
CA ALA A 142 -4.93 17.47 25.02
C ALA A 142 -4.13 18.46 24.15
N HIS A 143 -3.46 19.46 24.75
CA HIS A 143 -2.35 20.14 24.08
C HIS A 143 -1.26 19.11 23.77
N PRO A 144 -0.57 19.22 22.62
CA PRO A 144 0.52 18.31 22.31
C PRO A 144 1.60 18.44 23.39
N LYS A 145 1.69 17.46 24.29
CA LYS A 145 2.84 17.31 25.16
C LYS A 145 4.04 17.08 24.27
N GLU A 146 4.93 18.08 24.22
CA GLU A 146 6.29 18.03 23.69
C GLU A 146 6.31 17.88 22.16
N HIS A 147 6.95 18.75 21.36
CA HIS A 147 8.40 18.75 21.06
C HIS A 147 9.08 17.37 20.91
N GLN A 148 8.31 16.28 20.85
CA GLN A 148 8.66 15.05 20.17
C GLN A 148 7.61 14.84 19.10
N ILE A 149 8.01 15.11 17.86
CA ILE A 149 7.14 15.09 16.69
C ILE A 149 6.61 13.67 16.49
N LEU A 150 5.45 13.36 17.08
CA LEU A 150 4.56 12.31 16.64
C LEU A 150 3.40 12.99 15.92
N TYR A 151 3.58 13.20 14.61
CA TYR A 151 2.52 13.69 13.74
C TYR A 151 1.31 12.76 13.82
N THR A 152 0.29 13.13 14.60
CA THR A 152 -1.05 12.55 14.43
C THR A 152 -1.93 13.60 13.75
N LEU A 153 -1.75 13.75 12.45
CA LEU A 153 -2.67 14.51 11.60
C LEU A 153 -3.86 13.62 11.27
N LYS A 154 -5.05 14.00 11.75
CA LYS A 154 -6.32 13.41 11.29
C LYS A 154 -6.71 14.14 10.01
N PHE A 155 -6.76 13.43 8.89
CA PHE A 155 -7.30 13.96 7.64
C PHE A 155 -8.68 13.36 7.38
N TYR A 156 -9.59 14.19 6.90
CA TYR A 156 -10.82 13.76 6.27
C TYR A 156 -10.58 13.82 4.76
N ILE A 157 -10.70 12.68 4.09
CA ILE A 157 -10.64 12.63 2.63
C ILE A 157 -12.06 12.36 2.14
N GLN A 158 -12.59 13.26 1.33
CA GLN A 158 -13.89 13.11 0.68
C GLN A 158 -13.67 12.51 -0.70
N MET A 159 -14.19 11.30 -0.92
CA MET A 159 -14.28 10.65 -2.22
C MET A 159 -15.70 10.10 -2.37
N ASN A 160 -16.40 10.49 -3.44
CA ASN A 160 -17.72 9.97 -3.81
C ASN A 160 -18.79 9.99 -2.69
N ASN A 161 -19.01 11.16 -2.09
CA ASN A 161 -20.08 11.44 -1.11
C ASN A 161 -20.08 10.68 0.24
N ASP A 162 -19.06 9.86 0.54
CA ASP A 162 -18.90 9.26 1.87
C ASP A 162 -17.57 9.69 2.53
N ILE A 163 -17.60 9.90 3.85
CA ILE A 163 -16.44 10.32 4.66
C ILE A 163 -15.83 9.09 5.35
N TYR A 164 -14.57 8.79 5.06
CA TYR A 164 -13.83 7.71 5.72
C TYR A 164 -12.74 8.25 6.65
N LEU A 165 -12.70 7.73 7.87
CA LEU A 165 -11.66 8.05 8.85
C LEU A 165 -10.48 7.07 8.69
N VAL A 166 -9.38 7.52 8.11
CA VAL A 166 -8.14 6.73 8.05
C VAL A 166 -7.22 7.18 9.18
N LYS A 167 -6.96 6.29 10.14
CA LYS A 167 -5.93 6.48 11.17
C LYS A 167 -4.64 5.81 10.70
N CYS A 168 -3.68 6.61 10.24
CA CYS A 168 -2.31 6.14 10.05
C CYS A 168 -1.50 6.41 11.32
N LYS A 169 -0.99 5.34 11.95
CA LYS A 169 -0.02 5.41 13.03
C LYS A 169 1.36 5.20 12.42
N VAL A 170 2.19 6.24 12.38
CA VAL A 170 3.62 6.07 12.19
C VAL A 170 4.23 5.95 13.59
N LEU A 171 5.07 4.93 13.78
CA LEU A 171 5.74 4.63 15.06
C LEU A 171 6.56 5.82 15.57
#